data_AF-A0A852TJ86-F1
#
_entry.id   AF-A0A852TJ86-F1
#
_cell.length_a   1.000
_cell.length_b   1.000
_cell.length_c   1.000
_cell.angle_alpha   90.00
_cell.angle_beta   90.00
_cell.angle_gamma   90.00
#
_symmetry.space_group_name_H-M   'P 1'
#
loop_
_entity.id
_entity.type
_entity.pdbx_description
1 polymer ?
#
loop_
_entity_poly.entity_id
_entity_poly.type
_entity_poly.pdbx_seq_one_letter_code
_entity_poly.pdbx_strand_id
1 'polypeptide(L)'
;MPKSPVVEQISHFDVEAKRCFYSDLTVSFYQILGDRFSSLEEFREEFADFRSDLSDYRATLDRILEDIAPGYGLTWRDFTWIKENRWKQCAVCGRVYLDYTNGRSMTCYLDEYLRFSLQSRRFMDNVDYRGRAKSMCGAKYTAWKKRGRIGPVNFILFKKGEFM
;
A
#
# COMPACT_ATOMS: atom_id res chain seq x y z
N MET A 1 7.94 -19.99 5.70
CA MET A 1 7.16 -18.86 5.14
C MET A 1 7.70 -18.59 3.75
N PRO A 2 6.91 -18.56 2.66
CA PRO A 2 7.38 -17.89 1.45
C PRO A 2 7.53 -16.41 1.77
N LYS A 3 8.63 -15.79 1.35
CA LYS A 3 8.96 -14.39 1.62
C LYS A 3 8.14 -13.49 0.69
N SER A 4 7.73 -12.29 1.16
CA SER A 4 7.35 -11.21 0.24
C SER A 4 8.43 -11.09 -0.85
N PRO A 5 8.10 -10.70 -2.10
CA PRO A 5 9.12 -10.46 -3.10
C PRO A 5 10.17 -9.52 -2.52
N VAL A 6 11.40 -10.01 -2.40
CA VAL A 6 12.48 -9.27 -1.76
C VAL A 6 13.09 -8.39 -2.85
N VAL A 7 12.99 -7.09 -2.66
CA VAL A 7 13.73 -6.10 -3.44
C VAL A 7 14.97 -5.75 -2.64
N GLU A 8 16.14 -6.20 -3.12
CA GLU A 8 17.40 -6.15 -2.37
C GLU A 8 17.80 -4.71 -2.04
N GLN A 9 17.59 -3.80 -3.00
CA GLN A 9 17.94 -2.39 -2.94
C GLN A 9 17.21 -1.65 -1.81
N ILE A 10 15.98 -2.07 -1.44
CA ILE A 10 15.23 -1.49 -0.31
C ILE A 10 15.16 -2.43 0.90
N SER A 11 15.91 -3.55 0.89
CA SER A 11 15.88 -4.53 1.98
C SER A 11 16.38 -3.95 3.31
N HIS A 12 17.27 -2.96 3.24
CA HIS A 12 17.85 -2.25 4.38
C HIS A 12 16.94 -1.16 4.96
N PHE A 13 15.85 -0.79 4.27
CA PHE A 13 14.91 0.20 4.78
C PHE A 13 14.30 -0.28 6.10
N ASP A 14 14.12 0.66 7.02
CA ASP A 14 13.29 0.40 8.18
C ASP A 14 11.84 0.14 7.73
N VAL A 15 11.05 -0.34 8.68
CA VAL A 15 9.72 -0.87 8.39
C VAL A 15 8.75 0.23 7.93
N GLU A 16 8.92 1.44 8.44
CA GLU A 16 8.08 2.59 8.08
C GLU A 16 8.52 3.17 6.72
N ALA A 17 9.83 3.28 6.48
CA ALA A 17 10.37 3.65 5.17
C ALA A 17 9.88 2.70 4.07
N LYS A 18 9.83 1.37 4.33
CA LYS A 18 9.22 0.40 3.39
C LYS A 18 7.73 0.68 3.17
N ARG A 19 6.97 1.00 4.23
CA ARG A 19 5.55 1.32 4.12
C ARG A 19 5.32 2.55 3.24
N CYS A 20 6.10 3.62 3.46
CA CYS A 20 6.06 4.84 2.67
C CYS A 20 6.38 4.54 1.20
N PHE A 21 7.50 3.87 0.92
CA PHE A 21 7.89 3.49 -0.44
C PHE A 21 6.75 2.81 -1.22
N TYR A 22 6.14 1.77 -0.65
CA TYR A 22 5.04 1.07 -1.33
C TYR A 22 3.75 1.91 -1.41
N SER A 23 3.53 2.81 -0.44
CA SER A 23 2.42 3.76 -0.47
C SER A 23 2.59 4.73 -1.63
N ASP A 24 3.77 5.29 -1.80
CA ASP A 24 4.10 6.26 -2.84
C ASP A 24 4.07 5.60 -4.22
N LEU A 25 4.57 4.37 -4.33
CA LEU A 25 4.43 3.54 -5.53
C LEU A 25 2.94 3.34 -5.90
N THR A 26 2.10 3.01 -4.91
CA THR A 26 0.65 2.85 -5.12
C THR A 26 0.00 4.15 -5.58
N VAL A 27 0.33 5.27 -4.95
CA VAL A 27 -0.22 6.59 -5.30
C VAL A 27 0.22 7.04 -6.70
N SER A 28 1.46 6.76 -7.09
CA SER A 28 1.98 7.09 -8.42
C SER A 28 1.19 6.38 -9.53
N PHE A 29 0.80 5.11 -9.30
CA PHE A 29 -0.11 4.43 -10.23
C PHE A 29 -1.51 5.07 -10.30
N TYR A 30 -2.04 5.63 -9.20
CA TYR A 30 -3.31 6.37 -9.25
C TYR A 30 -3.21 7.67 -10.03
N GLN A 31 -2.05 8.31 -10.02
CA GLN A 31 -1.86 9.51 -10.83
C GLN A 31 -1.85 9.20 -12.33
N ILE A 32 -1.48 7.98 -12.72
CA ILE A 32 -1.42 7.54 -14.11
C ILE A 32 -2.76 6.96 -14.57
N LEU A 33 -3.32 6.03 -13.81
CA LEU A 33 -4.53 5.29 -14.18
C LEU A 33 -5.81 6.02 -13.75
N GLY A 34 -5.69 6.99 -12.85
CA GLY A 34 -6.81 7.64 -12.18
C GLY A 34 -7.15 7.02 -10.81
N ASP A 35 -8.08 7.65 -10.11
CA ASP A 35 -8.60 7.20 -8.81
C ASP A 35 -10.12 6.94 -8.82
N ARG A 36 -10.77 7.14 -9.98
CA ARG A 36 -12.23 7.06 -10.15
C ARG A 36 -12.65 5.76 -10.83
N PHE A 37 -12.49 4.66 -10.10
CA PHE A 37 -12.98 3.35 -10.56
C PHE A 37 -14.21 2.94 -9.77
N SER A 38 -15.19 2.36 -10.48
CA SER A 38 -16.43 1.84 -9.89
C SER A 38 -16.23 0.50 -9.20
N SER A 39 -15.19 -0.25 -9.59
CA SER A 39 -14.85 -1.57 -9.05
C SER A 39 -13.35 -1.86 -9.05
N LEU A 40 -12.95 -2.91 -8.33
CA LEU A 40 -11.57 -3.40 -8.36
C LEU A 40 -11.22 -4.03 -9.72
N GLU A 41 -12.20 -4.68 -10.34
CA GLU A 41 -12.08 -5.35 -11.63
C GLU A 41 -11.77 -4.33 -12.74
N GLU A 42 -12.48 -3.20 -12.77
CA GLU A 42 -12.22 -2.10 -13.71
C GLU A 42 -10.79 -1.55 -13.56
N PHE A 43 -10.33 -1.33 -12.31
CA PHE A 43 -8.94 -0.91 -12.06
C PHE A 43 -7.93 -1.94 -12.61
N ARG A 44 -8.22 -3.24 -12.46
CA ARG A 44 -7.34 -4.31 -12.90
C ARG A 44 -7.28 -4.43 -14.41
N GLU A 45 -8.39 -4.20 -15.09
CA GLU A 45 -8.46 -4.15 -16.56
C GLU A 45 -7.63 -2.97 -17.08
N GLU A 46 -7.83 -1.77 -16.53
CA GLU A 46 -7.04 -0.58 -16.89
C GLU A 46 -5.53 -0.79 -16.64
N PHE A 47 -5.18 -1.41 -15.51
CA PHE A 47 -3.78 -1.76 -15.24
C PHE A 47 -3.23 -2.79 -16.24
N ALA A 48 -4.04 -3.76 -16.66
CA ALA A 48 -3.64 -4.77 -17.65
C ALA A 48 -3.39 -4.13 -19.01
N ASP A 49 -4.26 -3.21 -19.42
CA ASP A 49 -4.14 -2.47 -20.67
C ASP A 49 -2.90 -1.57 -20.65
N PHE A 50 -2.67 -0.84 -19.55
CA PHE A 50 -1.43 -0.08 -19.35
C PHE A 50 -0.18 -0.97 -19.43
N ARG A 51 -0.23 -2.19 -18.88
CA ARG A 51 0.90 -3.14 -18.91
C ARG A 51 1.10 -3.79 -20.29
N SER A 52 0.09 -3.78 -21.16
CA SER A 52 0.13 -4.45 -22.46
C SER A 52 1.23 -3.88 -23.37
N ASP A 53 1.45 -2.56 -23.32
CA ASP A 53 2.66 -1.94 -23.86
C ASP A 53 3.81 -2.09 -22.86
N LEU A 54 4.56 -3.20 -23.00
CA LEU A 54 5.68 -3.49 -22.11
C LEU A 54 6.78 -2.44 -22.18
N SER A 55 6.95 -1.72 -23.29
CA SER A 55 8.00 -0.70 -23.39
C SER A 55 7.62 0.52 -22.56
N ASP A 56 6.39 1.01 -22.75
CA ASP A 56 5.89 2.17 -22.02
C ASP A 56 5.72 1.87 -20.52
N TYR A 57 5.18 0.69 -20.18
CA TYR A 57 5.06 0.23 -18.80
C TYR A 57 6.41 0.24 -18.07
N ARG A 58 7.46 -0.29 -18.71
CA ARG A 58 8.80 -0.36 -18.10
C ARG A 58 9.40 1.02 -17.90
N ALA A 59 9.33 1.88 -18.92
CA ALA A 59 9.84 3.24 -18.84
C ALA A 59 9.10 4.06 -17.78
N THR A 60 7.78 3.91 -17.71
CA THR A 60 6.94 4.58 -16.72
C THR A 60 7.24 4.08 -15.31
N LEU A 61 7.37 2.76 -15.11
CA LEU A 61 7.72 2.22 -13.79
C LEU A 61 9.13 2.64 -13.36
N ASP A 62 10.12 2.61 -14.25
CA ASP A 62 11.48 3.10 -13.95
C ASP A 62 11.45 4.58 -13.52
N ARG A 63 10.66 5.43 -14.20
CA ARG A 63 10.48 6.83 -13.82
C ARG A 63 9.84 6.97 -12.43
N ILE A 64 8.75 6.25 -12.16
CA ILE A 64 8.10 6.26 -10.83
C ILE A 64 9.11 5.88 -9.74
N LEU A 65 9.92 4.85 -9.98
CA LEU A 65 10.89 4.34 -9.01
C LEU A 65 12.00 5.36 -8.73
N GLU A 66 12.50 6.06 -9.75
CA GLU A 66 13.46 7.14 -9.57
C GLU A 66 12.85 8.34 -8.83
N ASP A 67 11.58 8.66 -9.06
CA ASP A 67 10.89 9.77 -8.38
C ASP A 67 10.68 9.48 -6.88
N ILE A 68 10.25 8.27 -6.51
CA ILE A 68 9.95 7.91 -5.11
C ILE A 68 11.18 7.50 -4.31
N ALA A 69 12.25 7.04 -4.97
CA ALA A 69 13.47 6.55 -4.34
C ALA A 69 14.70 6.86 -5.21
N PRO A 70 15.05 8.16 -5.36
CA PRO A 70 16.14 8.59 -6.22
C PRO A 70 17.49 8.02 -5.74
N GLY A 71 18.31 7.57 -6.69
CA GLY A 71 19.66 7.06 -6.41
C GLY A 71 19.71 5.65 -5.81
N TYR A 72 18.58 4.95 -5.64
CA TYR A 72 18.55 3.57 -5.16
C TYR A 72 18.77 2.52 -6.27
N GLY A 73 18.87 2.93 -7.54
CA GLY A 73 19.10 2.05 -8.67
C GLY A 73 17.98 1.03 -8.89
N LEU A 74 16.76 1.38 -8.50
CA LEU A 74 15.57 0.56 -8.66
C LEU A 74 15.09 0.59 -10.12
N THR A 75 14.68 -0.57 -10.62
CA THR A 75 14.14 -0.70 -11.98
C THR A 75 12.91 -1.60 -12.00
N TRP A 76 12.18 -1.60 -13.10
CA TRP A 76 11.03 -2.48 -13.35
C TRP A 76 11.36 -3.97 -13.13
N ARG A 77 12.62 -4.38 -13.28
CA ARG A 77 13.08 -5.76 -13.07
C ARG A 77 12.88 -6.22 -11.63
N ASP A 78 13.08 -5.31 -10.68
CA ASP A 78 12.88 -5.57 -9.25
C ASP A 78 11.40 -5.77 -8.90
N PHE A 79 10.51 -5.34 -9.79
CA PHE A 79 9.05 -5.31 -9.61
C PHE A 79 8.29 -6.11 -10.68
N THR A 80 8.95 -7.08 -11.32
CA THR A 80 8.31 -8.00 -12.30
C THR A 80 7.08 -8.74 -11.77
N TRP A 81 6.98 -8.86 -10.44
CA TRP A 81 5.88 -9.49 -9.71
C TRP A 81 4.61 -8.63 -9.58
N ILE A 82 4.70 -7.32 -9.83
CA ILE A 82 3.52 -6.44 -9.90
C ILE A 82 2.69 -6.93 -11.09
N LYS A 83 1.46 -7.35 -10.83
CA LYS A 83 0.50 -7.87 -11.80
C LYS A 83 -0.90 -7.44 -11.38
N GLU A 84 -1.87 -7.60 -12.25
CA GLU A 84 -3.30 -7.25 -12.05
C GLU A 84 -3.82 -7.85 -10.74
N ASN A 85 -3.48 -9.11 -10.47
CA ASN A 85 -3.91 -9.84 -9.27
C ASN A 85 -3.30 -9.32 -7.94
N ARG A 86 -2.26 -8.47 -8.01
CA ARG A 86 -1.66 -7.83 -6.83
C ARG A 86 -2.46 -6.62 -6.36
N TRP A 87 -3.23 -6.01 -7.25
CA TRP A 87 -4.15 -4.94 -6.88
C TRP A 87 -5.32 -5.51 -6.09
N LYS A 88 -5.65 -4.87 -4.98
CA LYS A 88 -6.71 -5.30 -4.06
C LYS A 88 -7.50 -4.12 -3.55
N GLN A 89 -8.75 -4.37 -3.17
CA GLN A 89 -9.57 -3.40 -2.48
C GLN A 89 -9.46 -3.57 -0.96
N CYS A 90 -9.23 -2.48 -0.24
CA CYS A 90 -9.14 -2.51 1.21
C CYS A 90 -10.53 -2.73 1.85
N ALA A 91 -10.66 -3.76 2.67
CA ALA A 91 -11.91 -4.09 3.38
C ALA A 91 -12.35 -3.06 4.44
N VAL A 92 -11.55 -2.01 4.69
CA VAL A 92 -11.81 -0.96 5.69
C VAL A 92 -12.10 0.39 5.06
N CYS A 93 -11.31 0.81 4.08
CA CYS A 93 -11.46 2.14 3.46
C CYS A 93 -11.94 2.10 2.00
N GLY A 94 -12.10 0.92 1.41
CA GLY A 94 -12.56 0.78 0.02
C GLY A 94 -11.54 1.17 -1.05
N ARG A 95 -10.44 1.84 -0.69
CA ARG A 95 -9.36 2.17 -1.65
C ARG A 95 -8.75 0.90 -2.22
N VAL A 96 -8.47 0.93 -3.52
CA VAL A 96 -7.54 -0.01 -4.14
C VAL A 96 -6.16 0.15 -3.47
N TYR A 97 -5.29 -0.84 -3.55
CA TYR A 97 -3.87 -0.75 -3.20
C TYR A 97 -3.08 -1.91 -3.80
N LEU A 98 -1.78 -1.72 -4.00
CA LEU A 98 -0.87 -2.77 -4.44
C LEU A 98 -0.47 -3.68 -3.26
N ASP A 99 -0.85 -4.95 -3.26
CA ASP A 99 -0.44 -5.88 -2.21
C ASP A 99 1.00 -6.38 -2.41
N TYR A 100 1.96 -5.71 -1.77
CA TYR A 100 3.37 -6.14 -1.69
C TYR A 100 3.62 -7.29 -0.71
N THR A 101 2.58 -7.81 -0.05
CA THR A 101 2.68 -9.02 0.77
C THR A 101 2.44 -10.27 -0.09
N ASN A 102 2.39 -11.44 0.55
CA ASN A 102 2.12 -12.73 -0.12
C ASN A 102 0.68 -12.90 -0.61
N GLY A 103 -0.02 -11.83 -0.97
CA GLY A 103 -1.41 -11.90 -1.43
C GLY A 103 -2.41 -12.23 -0.32
N ARG A 104 -2.03 -12.10 0.96
CA ARG A 104 -2.91 -12.41 2.11
C ARG A 104 -3.45 -11.16 2.80
N SER A 105 -3.00 -9.97 2.42
CA SER A 105 -3.50 -8.76 3.05
C SER A 105 -4.96 -8.49 2.67
N MET A 106 -5.75 -8.07 3.65
CA MET A 106 -7.14 -7.60 3.50
C MET A 106 -7.25 -6.08 3.69
N THR A 107 -6.18 -5.44 4.11
CA THR A 107 -6.14 -4.02 4.48
C THR A 107 -4.98 -3.33 3.83
N CYS A 108 -5.20 -2.10 3.35
CA CYS A 108 -4.13 -1.29 2.81
C CYS A 108 -3.18 -0.77 3.90
N TYR A 109 -2.02 -0.30 3.46
CA TYR A 109 -0.96 0.29 4.29
C TYR A 109 -0.76 1.80 4.03
N LEU A 110 -1.62 2.38 3.19
CA LEU A 110 -1.51 3.75 2.69
C LEU A 110 -1.48 4.81 3.81
N ASP A 111 -2.36 4.68 4.81
CA ASP A 111 -2.36 5.61 5.94
C ASP A 111 -1.54 5.05 7.11
N GLU A 112 -0.58 5.84 7.55
CA GLU A 112 0.17 5.61 8.78
C GLU A 112 -0.77 5.55 9.99
N TYR A 113 -0.59 4.54 10.84
CA TYR A 113 -1.23 4.54 12.16
C TYR A 113 -0.40 5.38 13.12
N LEU A 114 -0.93 6.51 13.58
CA LEU A 114 -0.28 7.36 14.59
C LEU A 114 -0.94 7.17 15.97
N ARG A 115 -0.13 6.92 16.99
CA ARG A 115 -0.55 6.95 18.40
C ARG A 115 0.19 8.04 19.15
N PHE A 116 -0.56 8.90 19.82
CA PHE A 116 -0.01 9.93 20.70
C PHE A 116 -0.09 9.50 22.16
N SER A 117 1.03 9.54 22.86
CA SER A 117 1.06 9.27 24.30
C SER A 117 0.83 10.57 25.07
N LEU A 118 -0.20 10.62 25.91
CA LEU A 118 -0.46 11.76 26.78
C LEU A 118 0.60 11.89 27.89
N GLN A 119 1.20 10.77 28.32
CA GLN A 119 2.22 10.76 29.37
C GLN A 119 3.55 11.32 28.89
N SER A 120 4.02 10.88 27.72
CA SER A 120 5.31 11.32 27.17
C SER A 120 5.18 12.50 26.21
N ARG A 121 3.96 12.94 25.88
CA ARG A 121 3.63 13.98 24.89
C ARG A 121 4.33 13.77 23.54
N ARG A 122 4.50 12.52 23.13
CA ARG A 122 5.18 12.12 21.90
C ARG A 122 4.33 11.13 21.10
N PHE A 123 4.51 11.16 19.79
CA PHE A 123 4.05 10.08 18.92
C PHE A 123 4.88 8.83 19.19
N MET A 124 4.21 7.68 19.24
CA MET A 124 4.83 6.39 19.47
C MET A 124 5.08 5.70 18.13
N ASP A 125 6.23 5.04 18.00
CA ASP A 125 6.47 4.12 16.88
C ASP A 125 5.41 3.02 16.87
N ASN A 126 4.86 2.81 15.67
CA ASN A 126 3.75 1.90 15.45
C ASN A 126 4.17 0.61 14.76
N VAL A 127 5.39 0.18 15.03
CA VAL A 127 5.85 -1.16 14.72
C VAL A 127 5.18 -2.15 15.68
N ASP A 128 4.56 -3.19 15.15
CA ASP A 128 4.01 -4.29 15.95
C ASP A 128 5.13 -5.18 16.52
N TYR A 129 4.78 -6.07 17.44
CA TYR A 129 5.72 -7.02 18.04
C TYR A 129 6.36 -7.99 17.04
N ARG A 130 5.89 -8.01 15.78
CA ARG A 130 6.43 -8.82 14.68
C ARG A 130 7.30 -7.98 13.73
N GLY A 131 7.64 -6.74 14.09
CA GLY A 131 8.45 -5.88 13.26
C GLY A 131 7.72 -5.32 12.04
N ARG A 132 6.40 -5.12 12.10
CA ARG A 132 5.60 -4.57 10.99
C ARG A 132 5.00 -3.22 11.35
N ALA A 133 5.13 -2.24 10.46
CA ALA A 133 4.49 -0.95 10.59
C ALA A 133 2.97 -1.14 10.56
N LYS A 134 2.28 -0.62 11.57
CA LYS A 134 0.83 -0.63 11.61
C LYS A 134 0.30 0.46 10.67
N SER A 135 -0.70 0.09 9.88
CA SER A 135 -1.52 1.05 9.16
C SER A 135 -2.83 1.32 9.88
N MET A 136 -3.45 2.48 9.62
CA MET A 136 -4.77 2.81 10.18
C MET A 136 -5.80 1.72 9.85
N CYS A 137 -5.82 1.26 8.60
CA CYS A 137 -6.76 0.24 8.16
C CYS A 137 -6.47 -1.12 8.84
N GLY A 138 -5.19 -1.51 8.97
CA GLY A 138 -4.80 -2.72 9.67
C GLY A 138 -5.19 -2.71 11.15
N ALA A 139 -5.00 -1.57 11.83
CA ALA A 139 -5.39 -1.39 13.23
C ALA A 139 -6.93 -1.45 13.40
N LYS A 140 -7.68 -0.75 12.55
CA LYS A 140 -9.16 -0.78 12.54
C LYS A 140 -9.70 -2.19 12.31
N TYR A 141 -9.18 -2.89 11.31
CA TYR A 141 -9.58 -4.26 11.00
C TYR A 141 -9.28 -5.24 12.13
N THR A 142 -8.10 -5.12 12.75
CA THR A 142 -7.72 -5.93 13.91
C THR A 142 -8.65 -5.68 15.11
N ALA A 143 -8.96 -4.42 15.40
CA ALA A 143 -9.90 -4.07 16.46
C ALA A 143 -11.31 -4.60 16.19
N TRP A 144 -11.76 -4.53 14.94
CA TRP A 144 -13.05 -5.07 14.51
C TRP A 144 -13.10 -6.60 14.65
N LYS A 145 -12.05 -7.32 14.23
CA LYS A 145 -11.93 -8.78 14.39
C LYS A 145 -11.94 -9.20 15.87
N LYS A 146 -11.23 -8.47 16.73
CA LYS A 146 -11.20 -8.74 18.18
C LYS A 146 -12.58 -8.66 18.84
N ARG A 147 -13.54 -7.96 18.22
CA ARG A 147 -14.93 -7.87 18.68
C ARG A 147 -15.82 -9.00 18.14
N GLY A 148 -15.24 -10.06 17.57
CA GLY A 148 -15.97 -11.24 17.09
C GLY A 148 -16.76 -11.03 15.79
N ARG A 149 -16.50 -9.95 15.04
CA ARG A 149 -17.22 -9.64 13.79
C ARG A 149 -16.54 -10.31 12.57
N ILE A 150 -17.36 -10.71 11.59
CA ILE A 150 -16.98 -11.35 10.30
C ILE A 150 -17.69 -10.58 9.15
N GLY A 151 -17.06 -10.45 7.97
CA GLY A 151 -17.55 -9.61 6.85
C GLY A 151 -16.80 -8.28 6.60
N PRO A 152 -17.32 -7.43 5.69
CA PRO A 152 -16.76 -6.10 5.40
C PRO A 152 -16.95 -5.14 6.59
N VAL A 153 -15.98 -4.24 6.77
CA VAL A 153 -15.96 -3.31 7.90
C VAL A 153 -16.76 -2.06 7.55
N ASN A 154 -18.06 -2.09 7.80
CA ASN A 154 -18.91 -0.88 7.74
C ASN A 154 -18.62 -0.02 8.99
N PHE A 155 -17.62 0.88 8.95
CA PHE A 155 -17.47 1.93 9.95
C PHE A 155 -17.59 3.32 9.32
N ILE A 156 -18.27 4.19 10.07
CA ILE A 156 -18.39 5.64 9.89
C ILE A 156 -17.02 6.25 9.55
N LEU A 157 -16.98 6.98 8.43
CA LEU A 157 -15.89 7.86 8.05
C LEU A 157 -15.63 8.87 9.18
N PHE A 158 -14.45 8.80 9.80
CA PHE A 158 -13.88 10.01 10.38
C PHE A 158 -13.27 10.77 9.21
N LYS A 159 -13.93 11.86 8.82
CA LYS A 159 -13.44 12.84 7.85
C LYS A 159 -12.02 13.21 8.27
N LYS A 160 -11.01 12.75 7.52
CA LYS A 160 -9.67 13.34 7.61
C LYS A 160 -9.85 14.78 7.13
N GLY A 161 -9.37 15.73 7.93
CA GLY A 161 -9.47 17.15 7.65
C GLY A 161 -9.04 17.44 6.20
N GLU A 162 -9.90 18.20 5.54
CA GLU A 162 -9.70 19.06 4.37
C GLU A 162 -8.46 18.75 3.52
N PHE A 163 -8.71 18.16 2.34
CA PHE A 163 -7.88 18.44 1.17
C PHE A 163 -8.32 19.80 0.63
N MET A 164 -7.38 20.74 0.49
CA MET A 164 -7.51 21.85 -0.45
C MET A 164 -7.38 21.34 -1.88
#